data_AF-A0A7R6WES4-F1
#
_entry.id   AF-A0A7R6WES4-F1
#
_cell.length_a   1.000
_cell.length_b   1.000
_cell.length_c   1.000
_cell.angle_alpha   90.00
_cell.angle_beta   90.00
_cell.angle_gamma   90.00
#
_symmetry.space_group_name_H-M   'P 1'
#
loop_
_entity.id
_entity.type
_entity.pdbx_description
1 polymer ?
#
loop_
_entity_poly.entity_id
_entity_poly.type
_entity_poly.pdbx_seq_one_letter_code
_entity_poly.pdbx_strand_id
1 'polypeptide(L)'
;MADIRRIERRFPDYGWSWPTGGLDQLLKAALLPDEDAAAACAGRWLDENDIDHVSFREHRLLAAISDRFGRKLAGHSAYPRLVGLQKMLWTKSRMAMREAEPALKAMTDAGCKVMLIKGASRIALNASAQRGRVAHDIDILVRPQDMQTAFDVLRDGDWQIATGVSPQYLRTRLASLRSMNFFKGNLGDIDLHQLAYDGSQRSEQDDLAIWQRADSAEFSGVGVLVPSPADRIALAIAHGGLDAHTHSDWLVDCAVAIRGSDVDWDVFLDVVARRGLAVASAVALSYLALETGVAVPDRVLARVLDMADRSGLSRWSAVLQAKPRTDFGRLVWLSRGLAKQLRLRRKSGRLRQEPPAKAWRGRPARNEPSQTLPPSVFSQAIPCPPTAGEMMLDITVRIRVPPVRRRIEMEINADDDHIARLRAMAISRSGGERVLRFRGKVTLDGQKHALTLEARPSRQFRQWDDEATVAAYGALPFHLISAIFSPLR
;
A
#
# COMPACT_ATOMS: atom_id res chain seq x y z
N MET A 1 8.81 7.92 -39.31
CA MET A 1 8.26 6.98 -38.31
C MET A 1 9.36 6.01 -37.96
N ALA A 2 9.51 5.63 -36.69
CA ALA A 2 10.38 4.50 -36.35
C ALA A 2 9.66 3.21 -36.77
N ASP A 3 10.39 2.22 -37.30
CA ASP A 3 9.79 0.93 -37.66
C ASP A 3 9.51 0.11 -36.39
N ILE A 4 8.35 0.35 -35.80
CA ILE A 4 7.88 -0.35 -34.60
C ILE A 4 7.29 -1.68 -35.04
N ARG A 5 8.00 -2.78 -34.74
CA ARG A 5 7.52 -4.13 -35.02
C ARG A 5 6.08 -4.31 -34.54
N ARG A 6 5.27 -5.01 -35.33
CA ARG A 6 3.88 -5.35 -34.95
C ARG A 6 3.89 -6.06 -33.59
N ILE A 7 3.05 -5.57 -32.67
CA ILE A 7 2.86 -6.18 -31.34
C ILE A 7 1.60 -7.04 -31.37
N GLU A 8 1.74 -8.31 -31.02
CA GLU A 8 0.63 -9.27 -31.05
C GLU A 8 0.03 -9.54 -29.66
N ARG A 9 -1.26 -9.89 -29.63
CA ARG A 9 -1.93 -10.41 -28.42
C ARG A 9 -1.57 -11.88 -28.11
N ARG A 10 -0.32 -12.29 -28.40
CA ARG A 10 0.20 -13.67 -28.27
C ARG A 10 1.48 -13.69 -27.42
N PHE A 11 1.59 -14.68 -26.53
CA PHE A 11 2.79 -14.84 -25.69
C PHE A 11 3.99 -15.26 -26.55
N PRO A 12 5.21 -14.74 -26.35
CA PRO A 12 5.68 -13.88 -25.25
C PRO A 12 5.66 -12.36 -25.55
N ASP A 13 4.85 -11.90 -26.50
CA ASP A 13 4.80 -10.49 -26.88
C ASP A 13 3.97 -9.63 -25.92
N TYR A 14 4.23 -8.33 -25.90
CA TYR A 14 3.68 -7.38 -24.92
C TYR A 14 2.15 -7.30 -24.95
N GLY A 15 1.56 -7.46 -26.14
CA GLY A 15 0.11 -7.41 -26.32
C GLY A 15 -0.64 -8.54 -25.64
N TRP A 16 0.02 -9.65 -25.30
CA TRP A 16 -0.60 -10.74 -24.52
C TRP A 16 -0.95 -10.32 -23.08
N SER A 17 -0.28 -9.29 -22.56
CA SER A 17 -0.52 -8.70 -21.25
C SER A 17 -1.34 -7.42 -21.29
N TRP A 18 -1.79 -6.97 -22.47
CA TRP A 18 -2.75 -5.88 -22.57
C TRP A 18 -4.10 -6.27 -21.91
N PRO A 19 -4.85 -5.28 -21.40
CA PRO A 19 -6.25 -5.43 -21.03
C PRO A 19 -7.09 -6.23 -22.04
N THR A 20 -8.03 -7.01 -21.52
CA THR A 20 -9.06 -7.71 -22.31
C THR A 20 -10.44 -7.57 -21.63
N GLY A 21 -11.50 -7.94 -22.35
CA GLY A 21 -12.89 -7.94 -21.85
C GLY A 21 -13.34 -6.58 -21.30
N GLY A 22 -14.10 -6.61 -20.21
CA GLY A 22 -14.67 -5.40 -19.59
C GLY A 22 -13.66 -4.31 -19.22
N LEU A 23 -12.42 -4.69 -18.88
CA LEU A 23 -11.38 -3.70 -18.60
C LEU A 23 -10.96 -2.94 -19.87
N ASP A 24 -10.83 -3.63 -21.00
CA ASP A 24 -10.45 -3.01 -22.27
C ASP A 24 -11.57 -2.08 -22.78
N GLN A 25 -12.84 -2.51 -22.66
CA GLN A 25 -14.00 -1.67 -22.97
C GLN A 25 -14.00 -0.37 -22.12
N LEU A 26 -13.85 -0.47 -20.79
CA LEU A 26 -13.81 0.70 -19.90
C LEU A 26 -12.60 1.62 -20.14
N LEU A 27 -11.42 1.06 -20.40
CA LEU A 27 -10.23 1.86 -20.74
C LEU A 27 -10.42 2.59 -22.07
N LYS A 28 -10.96 1.92 -23.09
CA LYS A 28 -11.27 2.56 -24.38
C LYS A 28 -12.33 3.65 -24.25
N ALA A 29 -13.39 3.42 -23.46
CA ALA A 29 -14.36 4.45 -23.12
C ALA A 29 -13.72 5.67 -22.42
N ALA A 30 -12.80 5.44 -21.49
CA ALA A 30 -12.08 6.52 -20.80
C ALA A 30 -11.04 7.23 -21.69
N LEU A 31 -10.43 6.55 -22.67
CA LEU A 31 -9.20 7.02 -23.32
C LEU A 31 -9.25 7.29 -24.83
N LEU A 32 -10.09 6.61 -25.62
CA LEU A 32 -10.11 6.79 -27.07
C LEU A 32 -10.32 8.27 -27.45
N PRO A 33 -9.59 8.83 -28.43
CA PRO A 33 -9.73 10.24 -28.83
C PRO A 33 -11.08 10.49 -29.52
N ASP A 34 -11.52 9.56 -30.37
CA ASP A 34 -12.85 9.54 -30.98
C ASP A 34 -13.93 9.43 -29.88
N GLU A 35 -14.82 10.42 -29.79
CA GLU A 35 -15.86 10.47 -28.77
C GLU A 35 -16.97 9.43 -29.00
N ASP A 36 -17.32 9.13 -30.25
CA ASP A 36 -18.42 8.21 -30.58
C ASP A 36 -17.98 6.77 -30.37
N ALA A 37 -16.77 6.41 -30.79
CA ALA A 37 -16.16 5.11 -30.50
C ALA A 37 -15.98 4.90 -28.99
N ALA A 38 -15.60 5.96 -28.25
CA ALA A 38 -15.51 5.90 -26.80
C ALA A 38 -16.88 5.74 -26.13
N ALA A 39 -17.89 6.50 -26.57
CA ALA A 39 -19.26 6.41 -26.05
C ALA A 39 -19.88 5.03 -26.34
N ALA A 40 -19.63 4.46 -27.53
CA ALA A 40 -20.07 3.11 -27.89
C ALA A 40 -19.38 2.02 -27.04
N CYS A 41 -18.13 2.22 -26.64
CA CYS A 41 -17.48 1.35 -25.64
C CYS A 41 -18.11 1.48 -24.25
N ALA A 42 -18.49 2.69 -23.83
CA ALA A 42 -19.17 2.91 -22.57
C ALA A 42 -20.55 2.24 -22.54
N GLY A 43 -21.38 2.48 -23.58
CA GLY A 43 -22.72 1.90 -23.70
C GLY A 43 -22.71 0.37 -23.64
N ARG A 44 -21.92 -0.29 -24.52
CA ARG A 44 -21.80 -1.76 -24.50
C ARG A 44 -21.45 -2.32 -23.13
N TRP A 45 -20.49 -1.70 -22.43
CA TRP A 45 -20.11 -2.17 -21.09
C TRP A 45 -21.27 -2.01 -20.09
N LEU A 46 -21.99 -0.89 -20.15
CA LEU A 46 -23.11 -0.57 -19.26
C LEU A 46 -24.37 -1.41 -19.54
N ASP A 47 -24.55 -1.87 -20.77
CA ASP A 47 -25.60 -2.83 -21.16
C ASP A 47 -25.24 -4.27 -20.72
N GLU A 48 -23.95 -4.62 -20.74
CA GLU A 48 -23.44 -5.96 -20.39
C GLU A 48 -23.21 -6.18 -18.88
N ASN A 49 -23.15 -5.12 -18.05
CA ASN A 49 -22.73 -5.21 -16.64
C ASN A 49 -23.60 -4.38 -15.70
N ASP A 50 -23.95 -4.95 -14.54
CA ASP A 50 -24.62 -4.24 -13.45
C ASP A 50 -23.62 -3.46 -12.58
N ILE A 51 -23.79 -2.14 -12.51
CA ILE A 51 -22.98 -1.22 -11.70
C ILE A 51 -22.98 -1.60 -10.22
N ASP A 52 -24.03 -2.22 -9.69
CA ASP A 52 -24.10 -2.55 -8.25
C ASP A 52 -23.25 -3.76 -7.84
N HIS A 53 -22.76 -4.53 -8.82
CA HIS A 53 -21.96 -5.73 -8.60
C HIS A 53 -20.49 -5.59 -9.03
N VAL A 54 -20.05 -4.41 -9.49
CA VAL A 54 -18.70 -4.27 -10.07
C VAL A 54 -17.59 -4.05 -9.04
N SER A 55 -16.37 -4.39 -9.43
CA SER A 55 -15.21 -4.25 -8.55
C SER A 55 -14.83 -2.78 -8.35
N PHE A 56 -14.12 -2.51 -7.26
CA PHE A 56 -13.52 -1.20 -6.97
C PHE A 56 -12.66 -0.64 -8.13
N ARG A 57 -12.06 -1.50 -8.96
CA ARG A 57 -11.26 -1.11 -10.13
C ARG A 57 -12.12 -0.59 -11.29
N GLU A 58 -13.35 -1.08 -11.41
CA GLU A 58 -14.35 -0.62 -12.38
C GLU A 58 -15.01 0.67 -11.91
N HIS A 59 -15.38 0.79 -10.64
CA HIS A 59 -15.90 2.05 -10.06
C HIS A 59 -15.01 3.27 -10.37
N ARG A 60 -13.67 3.10 -10.29
CA ARG A 60 -12.71 4.18 -10.56
C ARG A 60 -12.63 4.57 -12.05
N LEU A 61 -12.90 3.63 -12.98
CA LEU A 61 -13.02 3.93 -14.41
C LEU A 61 -14.41 4.52 -14.76
N LEU A 62 -15.47 4.02 -14.14
CA LEU A 62 -16.83 4.56 -14.29
C LEU A 62 -16.93 6.02 -13.84
N ALA A 63 -16.19 6.42 -12.78
CA ALA A 63 -16.09 7.82 -12.38
C ALA A 63 -15.46 8.69 -13.50
N ALA A 64 -14.39 8.21 -14.15
CA ALA A 64 -13.75 8.91 -15.27
C ALA A 64 -14.66 8.98 -16.51
N ILE A 65 -15.41 7.92 -16.80
CA ILE A 65 -16.41 7.87 -17.89
C ILE A 65 -17.57 8.84 -17.60
N SER A 66 -18.08 8.89 -16.37
CA SER A 66 -19.13 9.83 -15.95
C SER A 66 -18.68 11.29 -16.04
N ASP A 67 -17.44 11.62 -15.65
CA ASP A 67 -16.87 12.96 -15.82
C ASP A 67 -16.63 13.31 -17.30
N ARG A 68 -16.19 12.35 -18.13
CA ARG A 68 -15.96 12.54 -19.57
C ARG A 68 -17.25 12.85 -20.34
N PHE A 69 -18.27 12.00 -20.20
CA PHE A 69 -19.48 12.10 -21.02
C PHE A 69 -20.58 12.94 -20.38
N GLY A 70 -20.69 12.94 -19.04
CA GLY A 70 -21.73 13.65 -18.30
C GLY A 70 -23.12 13.43 -18.91
N ARG A 71 -23.80 14.54 -19.23
CA ARG A 71 -25.16 14.51 -19.82
C ARG A 71 -25.27 13.79 -21.17
N LYS A 72 -24.18 13.51 -21.90
CA LYS A 72 -24.24 12.71 -23.14
C LYS A 72 -24.76 11.29 -22.88
N LEU A 73 -24.59 10.76 -21.66
CA LEU A 73 -25.13 9.46 -21.25
C LEU A 73 -26.59 9.53 -20.75
N ALA A 74 -27.26 10.69 -20.76
CA ALA A 74 -28.55 10.86 -20.09
C ALA A 74 -29.70 9.99 -20.64
N GLY A 75 -29.60 9.50 -21.88
CA GLY A 75 -30.54 8.53 -22.46
C GLY A 75 -30.35 7.08 -22.00
N HIS A 76 -29.26 6.77 -21.30
CA HIS A 76 -28.94 5.42 -20.86
C HIS A 76 -29.60 5.09 -19.52
N SER A 77 -30.24 3.92 -19.42
CA SER A 77 -30.78 3.33 -18.20
C SER A 77 -29.85 3.42 -16.97
N ALA A 78 -28.55 3.22 -17.17
CA ALA A 78 -27.53 3.21 -16.13
C ALA A 78 -27.11 4.62 -15.63
N TYR A 79 -27.44 5.68 -16.35
CA TYR A 79 -26.94 7.04 -16.08
C TYR A 79 -27.31 7.60 -14.70
N PRO A 80 -28.54 7.47 -14.16
CA PRO A 80 -28.85 7.90 -12.80
C PRO A 80 -27.95 7.24 -11.75
N ARG A 81 -27.57 5.97 -11.98
CA ARG A 81 -26.68 5.22 -11.08
C ARG A 81 -25.22 5.68 -11.21
N LEU A 82 -24.75 5.96 -12.43
CA LEU A 82 -23.43 6.56 -12.65
C LEU A 82 -23.29 7.94 -11.97
N VAL A 83 -24.31 8.80 -12.07
CA VAL A 83 -24.34 10.10 -11.37
C VAL A 83 -24.32 9.90 -9.85
N GLY A 84 -25.06 8.92 -9.33
CA GLY A 84 -25.01 8.56 -7.91
C GLY A 84 -23.64 8.08 -7.45
N LEU A 85 -23.02 7.18 -8.22
CA LEU A 85 -21.67 6.66 -7.99
C LEU A 85 -20.64 7.79 -8.00
N GLN A 86 -20.65 8.66 -9.02
CA GLN A 86 -19.74 9.79 -9.14
C GLN A 86 -19.87 10.75 -7.94
N LYS A 87 -21.10 11.11 -7.55
CA LYS A 87 -21.36 11.95 -6.35
C LYS A 87 -20.83 11.31 -5.07
N MET A 88 -21.07 10.01 -4.88
CA MET A 88 -20.63 9.26 -3.70
C MET A 88 -19.10 9.18 -3.61
N LEU A 89 -18.44 8.87 -4.74
CA LEU A 89 -16.98 8.79 -4.82
C LEU A 89 -16.30 10.16 -4.65
N TRP A 90 -16.80 11.19 -5.33
CA TRP A 90 -16.31 12.57 -5.17
C TRP A 90 -16.44 13.06 -3.73
N THR A 91 -17.61 12.85 -3.11
CA THR A 91 -17.84 13.20 -1.70
C THR A 91 -16.86 12.50 -0.77
N LYS A 92 -16.66 11.18 -0.94
CA LYS A 92 -15.69 10.40 -0.15
C LYS A 92 -14.27 10.93 -0.31
N SER A 93 -13.82 11.21 -1.53
CA SER A 93 -12.48 11.76 -1.78
C SER A 93 -12.31 13.15 -1.16
N ARG A 94 -13.31 14.01 -1.27
CA ARG A 94 -13.30 15.37 -0.71
C ARG A 94 -13.30 15.38 0.82
N MET A 95 -13.98 14.42 1.45
CA MET A 95 -13.89 14.19 2.89
C MET A 95 -12.53 13.62 3.32
N ALA A 96 -11.99 12.63 2.60
CA ALA A 96 -10.66 12.08 2.89
C ALA A 96 -9.55 13.15 2.79
N MET A 97 -9.65 14.04 1.81
CA MET A 97 -8.75 15.21 1.67
C MET A 97 -8.86 16.16 2.86
N ARG A 98 -10.07 16.49 3.32
CA ARG A 98 -10.30 17.35 4.47
C ARG A 98 -9.75 16.75 5.77
N GLU A 99 -9.87 15.44 5.95
CA GLU A 99 -9.27 14.74 7.10
C GLU A 99 -7.73 14.75 7.04
N ALA A 100 -7.14 14.65 5.85
CA ALA A 100 -5.69 14.65 5.65
C ALA A 100 -5.04 16.05 5.72
N GLU A 101 -5.77 17.12 5.41
CA GLU A 101 -5.28 18.51 5.37
C GLU A 101 -4.56 18.95 6.67
N PRO A 102 -5.09 18.75 7.90
CA PRO A 102 -4.38 19.09 9.12
C PRO A 102 -3.04 18.34 9.28
N ALA A 103 -2.97 17.07 8.85
CA ALA A 103 -1.73 16.30 8.93
C ALA A 103 -0.70 16.77 7.90
N LEU A 104 -1.13 17.08 6.67
CA LEU A 104 -0.29 17.67 5.63
C LEU A 104 0.29 19.01 6.09
N LYS A 105 -0.55 19.89 6.67
CA LYS A 105 -0.10 21.16 7.23
C LYS A 105 0.89 20.95 8.39
N ALA A 106 0.58 20.09 9.35
CA ALA A 106 1.46 19.82 10.49
C ALA A 106 2.83 19.23 10.08
N MET A 107 2.87 18.38 9.03
CA MET A 107 4.13 17.90 8.45
C MET A 107 4.96 19.05 7.87
N THR A 108 4.33 19.93 7.09
CA THR A 108 5.00 21.10 6.47
C THR A 108 5.48 22.10 7.53
N ASP A 109 4.66 22.39 8.54
CA ASP A 109 5.02 23.25 9.67
C ASP A 109 6.18 22.68 10.50
N ALA A 110 6.27 21.33 10.61
CA ALA A 110 7.40 20.62 11.21
C ALA A 110 8.65 20.51 10.30
N GLY A 111 8.63 21.17 9.12
CA GLY A 111 9.76 21.24 8.19
C GLY A 111 9.91 20.05 7.24
N CYS A 112 9.01 19.07 7.26
CA CYS A 112 9.05 17.94 6.33
C CYS A 112 8.79 18.42 4.90
N LYS A 113 9.57 17.92 3.93
CA LYS A 113 9.20 18.11 2.51
C LYS A 113 8.17 17.06 2.13
N VAL A 114 6.94 17.50 1.92
CA VAL A 114 5.80 16.66 1.54
C VAL A 114 5.66 16.62 0.02
N MET A 115 5.73 15.43 -0.57
CA MET A 115 5.42 15.19 -1.98
C MET A 115 4.17 14.30 -2.10
N LEU A 116 3.14 14.76 -2.80
CA LEU A 116 2.00 13.92 -3.13
C LEU A 116 2.31 13.07 -4.36
N ILE A 117 1.97 11.78 -4.31
CA ILE A 117 2.15 10.84 -5.43
C ILE A 117 0.82 10.20 -5.84
N LYS A 118 0.84 9.35 -6.87
CA LYS A 118 -0.33 8.66 -7.45
C LYS A 118 -1.53 9.60 -7.68
N GLY A 119 -2.73 9.26 -7.19
CA GLY A 119 -3.95 10.02 -7.45
C GLY A 119 -3.98 11.40 -6.81
N ALA A 120 -3.34 11.58 -5.65
CA ALA A 120 -3.28 12.86 -4.95
C ALA A 120 -2.48 13.91 -5.73
N SER A 121 -1.37 13.52 -6.38
CA SER A 121 -0.57 14.42 -7.21
C SER A 121 -1.33 15.00 -8.40
N ARG A 122 -2.22 14.20 -9.02
CA ARG A 122 -3.09 14.64 -10.11
C ARG A 122 -4.14 15.66 -9.65
N ILE A 123 -4.65 15.53 -8.43
CA ILE A 123 -5.62 16.46 -7.84
C ILE A 123 -4.93 17.78 -7.44
N ALA A 124 -3.69 17.72 -6.92
CA ALA A 124 -2.89 18.91 -6.59
C ALA A 124 -2.55 19.76 -7.82
N LEU A 125 -2.25 19.13 -8.95
CA LEU A 125 -1.99 19.83 -10.22
C LEU A 125 -3.27 20.36 -10.89
N ASN A 126 -4.42 19.75 -10.63
CA ASN A 126 -5.70 20.19 -11.19
C ASN A 126 -6.86 19.74 -10.29
N ALA A 127 -7.38 20.66 -9.47
CA ALA A 127 -8.48 20.40 -8.56
C ALA A 127 -9.76 19.86 -9.25
N SER A 128 -9.98 20.20 -10.53
CA SER A 128 -11.13 19.68 -11.28
C SER A 128 -11.04 18.18 -11.57
N ALA A 129 -9.82 17.61 -11.59
CA ALA A 129 -9.60 16.18 -11.81
C ALA A 129 -10.25 15.28 -10.75
N GLN A 130 -10.60 15.84 -9.57
CA GLN A 130 -11.32 15.14 -8.50
C GLN A 130 -12.67 14.54 -8.96
N ARG A 131 -13.31 15.09 -10.01
CA ARG A 131 -14.59 14.59 -10.52
C ARG A 131 -14.47 13.26 -11.27
N GLY A 132 -13.35 13.05 -11.97
CA GLY A 132 -13.03 11.83 -12.72
C GLY A 132 -12.00 10.93 -12.04
N ARG A 133 -11.41 11.36 -10.91
CA ARG A 133 -10.36 10.64 -10.19
C ARG A 133 -10.62 10.65 -8.67
N VAL A 134 -10.92 9.47 -8.15
CA VAL A 134 -11.07 9.27 -6.70
C VAL A 134 -9.73 8.98 -6.05
N ALA A 135 -9.27 9.85 -5.15
CA ALA A 135 -8.29 9.51 -4.14
C ALA A 135 -9.05 9.03 -2.90
N HIS A 136 -8.95 7.74 -2.58
CA HIS A 136 -9.49 7.17 -1.34
C HIS A 136 -8.44 7.23 -0.23
N ASP A 137 -7.20 6.98 -0.64
CA ASP A 137 -5.93 7.08 0.05
C ASP A 137 -5.18 8.34 -0.42
N ILE A 138 -4.60 9.09 0.51
CA ILE A 138 -3.66 10.16 0.21
C ILE A 138 -2.24 9.58 0.32
N ASP A 139 -1.64 9.30 -0.83
CA ASP A 139 -0.26 8.84 -0.90
C ASP A 139 0.71 10.01 -0.71
N ILE A 140 1.40 10.00 0.43
CA ILE A 140 2.42 10.99 0.81
C ILE A 140 3.79 10.33 0.68
N LEU A 141 4.70 10.96 -0.05
CA LEU A 141 6.13 10.65 -0.02
C LEU A 141 6.84 11.73 0.81
N VAL A 142 7.63 11.31 1.79
CA VAL A 142 8.59 12.14 2.54
C VAL A 142 10.01 11.64 2.30
N ARG A 143 11.03 12.43 2.66
CA ARG A 143 12.41 11.96 2.60
C ARG A 143 12.67 10.96 3.74
N PRO A 144 13.57 9.96 3.59
CA PRO A 144 13.88 9.01 4.66
C PRO A 144 14.28 9.66 5.99
N GLN A 145 14.98 10.79 5.93
CA GLN A 145 15.35 11.59 7.10
C GLN A 145 14.15 12.27 7.80
N ASP A 146 13.09 12.60 7.05
CA ASP A 146 11.87 13.26 7.53
C ASP A 146 10.83 12.24 8.05
N MET A 147 11.08 10.93 7.82
CA MET A 147 10.13 9.85 8.09
C MET A 147 9.72 9.74 9.57
N GLN A 148 10.64 10.01 10.49
CA GLN A 148 10.33 10.01 11.92
C GLN A 148 9.44 11.19 12.30
N THR A 149 9.75 12.40 11.84
CA THR A 149 8.94 13.60 12.06
C THR A 149 7.52 13.43 11.49
N ALA A 150 7.40 12.90 10.26
CA ALA A 150 6.10 12.63 9.64
C ALA A 150 5.31 11.52 10.35
N PHE A 151 5.99 10.50 10.88
CA PHE A 151 5.36 9.47 11.72
C PHE A 151 4.82 10.05 13.04
N ASP A 152 5.61 10.88 13.72
CA ASP A 152 5.23 11.50 14.99
C ASP A 152 4.06 12.47 14.80
N VAL A 153 4.06 13.29 13.74
CA VAL A 153 2.91 14.15 13.37
C VAL A 153 1.62 13.35 13.17
N LEU A 154 1.67 12.18 12.54
CA LEU A 154 0.48 11.33 12.37
C LEU A 154 0.04 10.72 13.71
N ARG A 155 0.98 10.17 14.49
CA ARG A 155 0.72 9.60 15.82
C ARG A 155 0.04 10.62 16.75
N ASP A 156 0.59 11.83 16.80
CA ASP A 156 0.14 12.91 17.70
C ASP A 156 -1.15 13.57 17.19
N GLY A 157 -1.46 13.41 15.90
CA GLY A 157 -2.72 13.79 15.26
C GLY A 157 -3.82 12.72 15.29
N ASP A 158 -3.79 11.76 16.23
CA ASP A 158 -4.74 10.63 16.38
C ASP A 158 -4.86 9.67 15.18
N TRP A 159 -3.85 9.61 14.30
CA TRP A 159 -3.87 8.64 13.19
C TRP A 159 -3.43 7.26 13.66
N GLN A 160 -4.29 6.26 13.43
CA GLN A 160 -4.00 4.88 13.79
C GLN A 160 -3.34 4.14 12.63
N ILE A 161 -2.26 3.41 12.91
CA ILE A 161 -1.58 2.60 11.89
C ILE A 161 -2.41 1.34 11.60
N ALA A 162 -2.56 0.96 10.33
CA ALA A 162 -3.33 -0.23 9.90
C ALA A 162 -2.74 -1.59 10.38
N THR A 163 -1.58 -1.56 11.05
CA THR A 163 -0.92 -2.69 11.70
C THR A 163 -1.22 -2.71 13.20
N GLY A 164 -1.49 -3.87 13.79
CA GLY A 164 -1.85 -3.96 15.22
C GLY A 164 -0.71 -3.76 16.24
N VAL A 165 0.51 -3.45 15.78
CA VAL A 165 1.68 -3.18 16.63
C VAL A 165 1.60 -1.80 17.31
N SER A 166 2.41 -1.55 18.33
CA SER A 166 2.51 -0.23 18.98
C SER A 166 3.30 0.80 18.16
N PRO A 167 3.06 2.11 18.37
CA PRO A 167 3.91 3.16 17.82
C PRO A 167 5.38 3.03 18.24
N GLN A 168 5.65 2.65 19.49
CA GLN A 168 6.99 2.39 20.03
C GLN A 168 7.72 1.32 19.20
N TYR A 169 7.05 0.18 18.92
CA TYR A 169 7.63 -0.84 18.06
C TYR A 169 7.91 -0.30 16.64
N LEU A 170 6.98 0.45 16.06
CA LEU A 170 7.16 0.98 14.70
C LEU A 170 8.31 1.99 14.61
N ARG A 171 8.54 2.80 15.66
CA ARG A 171 9.69 3.70 15.76
C ARG A 171 11.02 2.96 15.54
N THR A 172 11.21 1.80 16.19
CA THR A 172 12.39 0.92 15.98
C THR A 172 12.52 0.36 14.56
N ARG A 173 11.47 0.49 13.74
CA ARG A 173 11.38 -0.12 12.40
C ARG A 173 11.34 0.90 11.27
N LEU A 174 11.20 2.21 11.52
CA LEU A 174 10.95 3.23 10.49
C LEU A 174 11.95 3.14 9.33
N ALA A 175 13.26 3.20 9.59
CA ALA A 175 14.31 3.09 8.56
C ALA A 175 14.29 1.76 7.75
N SER A 176 13.55 0.76 8.21
CA SER A 176 13.41 -0.58 7.59
C SER A 176 12.09 -0.80 6.84
N LEU A 177 11.19 0.19 6.85
CA LEU A 177 9.88 0.18 6.20
C LEU A 177 9.91 1.01 4.91
N ARG A 178 9.11 0.62 3.90
CA ARG A 178 8.99 1.36 2.65
C ARG A 178 7.86 2.40 2.72
N SER A 179 6.70 1.97 3.23
CA SER A 179 5.56 2.81 3.54
C SER A 179 4.77 2.24 4.72
N MET A 180 3.82 3.02 5.24
CA MET A 180 2.86 2.66 6.27
C MET A 180 1.51 3.31 5.98
N ASN A 181 0.44 2.51 6.05
CA ASN A 181 -0.92 3.01 5.95
C ASN A 181 -1.48 3.39 7.33
N PHE A 182 -2.10 4.56 7.39
CA PHE A 182 -2.72 5.17 8.54
C PHE A 182 -4.17 5.50 8.24
N PHE A 183 -5.02 5.46 9.27
CA PHE A 183 -6.41 5.88 9.17
C PHE A 183 -6.82 6.79 10.34
N LYS A 184 -7.75 7.70 10.05
CA LYS A 184 -8.43 8.53 11.05
C LYS A 184 -9.93 8.53 10.78
N GLY A 185 -10.71 8.20 11.80
CA GLY A 185 -12.15 7.99 11.69
C GLY A 185 -12.57 7.09 10.53
N ASN A 186 -13.71 7.41 9.92
CA ASN A 186 -14.28 6.61 8.84
C ASN A 186 -13.67 6.90 7.46
N LEU A 187 -13.02 8.05 7.27
CA LEU A 187 -12.69 8.58 5.93
C LEU A 187 -11.25 9.09 5.75
N GLY A 188 -10.52 9.43 6.81
CA GLY A 188 -9.11 9.77 6.70
C GLY A 188 -8.29 8.52 6.38
N ASP A 189 -7.53 8.52 5.29
CA ASP A 189 -6.65 7.43 4.84
C ASP A 189 -5.37 8.02 4.24
N ILE A 190 -4.21 7.68 4.81
CA ILE A 190 -2.89 8.17 4.39
C ILE A 190 -1.97 6.96 4.22
N ASP A 191 -1.32 6.81 3.07
CA ASP A 191 -0.17 5.90 2.91
C ASP A 191 1.10 6.76 2.90
N LEU A 192 1.85 6.70 4.00
CA LEU A 192 3.09 7.46 4.20
C LEU A 192 4.28 6.62 3.69
N HIS A 193 4.88 7.04 2.59
CA HIS A 193 6.05 6.45 1.94
C HIS A 193 7.32 7.24 2.28
N GLN A 194 8.45 6.55 2.39
CA GLN A 194 9.79 7.17 2.27
C GLN A 194 10.56 6.71 1.03
N LEU A 195 10.01 5.74 0.27
CA LEU A 195 10.55 5.29 -1.01
C LEU A 195 9.43 5.19 -2.04
N ALA A 196 9.63 5.84 -3.19
CA ALA A 196 8.63 5.91 -4.26
C ALA A 196 8.52 4.61 -5.08
N TYR A 197 9.56 3.76 -5.05
CA TYR A 197 9.65 2.50 -5.80
C TYR A 197 9.89 1.27 -4.88
N ASP A 198 9.76 0.07 -5.43
CA ASP A 198 9.94 -1.18 -4.67
C ASP A 198 11.42 -1.46 -4.34
N GLY A 199 11.70 -2.34 -3.37
CA GLY A 199 13.07 -2.73 -3.00
C GLY A 199 13.90 -3.30 -4.15
N SER A 200 13.29 -3.91 -5.18
CA SER A 200 14.03 -4.33 -6.39
C SER A 200 14.34 -3.21 -7.39
N GLN A 201 13.96 -1.97 -7.09
CA GLN A 201 14.06 -0.76 -7.91
C GLN A 201 14.71 0.40 -7.15
N ARG A 202 15.28 0.10 -5.97
CA ARG A 202 15.83 1.06 -5.02
C ARG A 202 17.19 1.58 -5.49
N SER A 203 17.36 2.90 -5.44
CA SER A 203 18.61 3.59 -5.73
C SER A 203 18.52 4.96 -5.07
N GLU A 204 19.39 5.24 -4.09
CA GLU A 204 19.31 6.47 -3.30
C GLU A 204 19.51 7.73 -4.17
N GLN A 205 20.34 7.62 -5.22
CA GLN A 205 20.51 8.66 -6.23
C GLN A 205 19.22 8.88 -7.04
N ASP A 206 18.57 7.80 -7.50
CA ASP A 206 17.36 7.93 -8.32
C ASP A 206 16.15 8.34 -7.49
N ASP A 207 16.12 7.97 -6.22
CA ASP A 207 15.08 8.38 -5.26
C ASP A 207 15.24 9.87 -4.93
N LEU A 208 16.46 10.38 -4.76
CA LEU A 208 16.75 11.82 -4.66
C LEU A 208 16.39 12.58 -5.95
N ALA A 209 16.62 12.00 -7.12
CA ALA A 209 16.37 12.64 -8.41
C ALA A 209 14.88 12.99 -8.63
N ILE A 210 13.94 12.23 -8.04
CA ILE A 210 12.50 12.57 -8.05
C ILE A 210 12.27 13.93 -7.35
N TRP A 211 12.95 14.19 -6.24
CA TRP A 211 12.85 15.45 -5.49
C TRP A 211 13.50 16.63 -6.19
N GLN A 212 14.51 16.37 -7.03
CA GLN A 212 15.21 17.41 -7.79
C GLN A 212 14.40 17.89 -9.01
N ARG A 213 13.54 17.01 -9.56
CA ARG A 213 12.62 17.31 -10.67
C ARG A 213 11.17 17.54 -10.21
N ALA A 214 10.95 17.80 -8.93
CA ALA A 214 9.59 17.95 -8.40
C ALA A 214 9.02 19.34 -8.71
N ASP A 215 7.78 19.38 -9.17
CA ASP A 215 7.03 20.62 -9.36
C ASP A 215 6.37 21.04 -8.04
N SER A 216 6.25 22.35 -7.80
CA SER A 216 5.44 22.88 -6.70
C SER A 216 3.96 22.86 -7.07
N ALA A 217 3.11 22.48 -6.12
CA ALA A 217 1.65 22.48 -6.26
C ALA A 217 0.98 22.87 -4.94
N GLU A 218 -0.35 23.02 -4.97
CA GLU A 218 -1.17 23.27 -3.78
C GLU A 218 -2.20 22.15 -3.62
N PHE A 219 -2.44 21.72 -2.38
CA PHE A 219 -3.45 20.72 -2.05
C PHE A 219 -4.21 21.15 -0.80
N SER A 220 -5.48 21.55 -0.98
CA SER A 220 -6.33 22.10 0.09
C SER A 220 -5.65 23.25 0.87
N GLY A 221 -5.08 24.25 0.19
CA GLY A 221 -4.37 25.36 0.84
C GLY A 221 -2.97 25.02 1.37
N VAL A 222 -2.53 23.75 1.32
CA VAL A 222 -1.19 23.34 1.74
C VAL A 222 -0.24 23.32 0.53
N GLY A 223 0.87 24.04 0.61
CA GLY A 223 1.95 23.95 -0.36
C GLY A 223 2.63 22.58 -0.30
N VAL A 224 2.68 21.90 -1.44
CA VAL A 224 3.22 20.52 -1.57
C VAL A 224 4.09 20.41 -2.82
N LEU A 225 4.84 19.32 -2.91
CA LEU A 225 5.53 18.92 -4.14
C LEU A 225 4.75 17.82 -4.88
N VAL A 226 4.96 17.71 -6.18
CA VAL A 226 4.53 16.58 -7.01
C VAL A 226 5.67 16.13 -7.91
N PRO A 227 5.76 14.83 -8.30
CA PRO A 227 6.78 14.40 -9.25
C PRO A 227 6.57 15.03 -10.63
N SER A 228 7.67 15.18 -11.37
CA SER A 228 7.66 15.57 -12.79
C SER A 228 6.68 14.72 -13.62
N PRO A 229 6.22 15.20 -14.79
CA PRO A 229 5.39 14.40 -15.70
C PRO A 229 6.01 13.02 -16.02
N ALA A 230 7.32 12.97 -16.27
CA ALA A 230 8.06 11.74 -16.52
C ALA A 230 8.06 10.78 -15.31
N ASP A 231 8.32 11.30 -14.11
CA ASP A 231 8.30 10.52 -12.87
C ASP A 231 6.89 10.03 -12.52
N ARG A 232 5.83 10.83 -12.79
CA ARG A 232 4.42 10.42 -12.61
C ARG A 232 4.07 9.23 -13.49
N ILE A 233 4.47 9.24 -14.77
CA ILE A 233 4.26 8.11 -15.70
C ILE A 233 5.05 6.88 -15.23
N ALA A 234 6.34 7.04 -14.88
CA ALA A 234 7.18 5.94 -14.41
C ALA A 234 6.67 5.31 -13.10
N LEU A 235 6.17 6.11 -12.16
CA LEU A 235 5.53 5.64 -10.93
C LEU A 235 4.22 4.89 -11.22
N ALA A 236 3.34 5.43 -12.07
CA ALA A 236 2.10 4.76 -12.43
C ALA A 236 2.36 3.39 -13.07
N ILE A 237 3.35 3.27 -13.96
CA ILE A 237 3.81 2.01 -14.55
C ILE A 237 4.40 1.05 -13.49
N ALA A 238 5.26 1.55 -12.60
CA ALA A 238 5.92 0.72 -11.59
C ALA A 238 4.93 0.11 -10.57
N HIS A 239 3.93 0.90 -10.14
CA HIS A 239 2.90 0.47 -9.19
C HIS A 239 1.78 -0.35 -9.86
N GLY A 240 1.39 -0.02 -11.10
CA GLY A 240 0.31 -0.71 -11.82
C GLY A 240 0.72 -2.00 -12.53
N GLY A 241 1.91 -2.02 -13.15
CA GLY A 241 2.34 -3.10 -14.05
C GLY A 241 2.83 -4.38 -13.36
N LEU A 242 3.30 -4.32 -12.11
CA LEU A 242 3.89 -5.48 -11.42
C LEU A 242 2.89 -6.39 -10.70
N ASP A 243 1.66 -5.92 -10.45
CA ASP A 243 0.59 -6.72 -9.86
C ASP A 243 -0.78 -6.52 -10.56
N ALA A 244 -0.75 -6.70 -11.88
CA ALA A 244 -1.85 -7.21 -12.70
C ALA A 244 -3.19 -6.48 -12.52
N HIS A 245 -3.18 -5.16 -12.74
CA HIS A 245 -4.39 -4.31 -12.81
C HIS A 245 -5.28 -4.33 -11.56
N THR A 246 -4.72 -4.64 -10.38
CA THR A 246 -5.43 -4.56 -9.07
C THR A 246 -6.08 -3.18 -8.86
N HIS A 247 -5.42 -2.14 -9.37
CA HIS A 247 -6.02 -0.86 -9.73
C HIS A 247 -5.87 -0.71 -11.25
N SER A 248 -6.83 -0.09 -11.95
CA SER A 248 -6.89 -0.07 -13.42
C SER A 248 -6.85 1.33 -14.05
N ASP A 249 -6.96 2.32 -13.19
CA ASP A 249 -6.81 3.75 -13.42
C ASP A 249 -5.38 4.20 -13.74
N TRP A 250 -4.34 3.43 -13.41
CA TRP A 250 -2.95 3.82 -13.67
C TRP A 250 -2.64 4.06 -15.15
N LEU A 251 -3.28 3.35 -16.08
CA LEU A 251 -3.19 3.62 -17.52
C LEU A 251 -3.85 4.96 -17.88
N VAL A 252 -4.94 5.33 -17.19
CA VAL A 252 -5.59 6.64 -17.33
C VAL A 252 -4.72 7.74 -16.74
N ASP A 253 -4.06 7.52 -15.61
CA ASP A 253 -3.13 8.48 -15.02
C ASP A 253 -1.89 8.68 -15.90
N CYS A 254 -1.35 7.63 -16.53
CA CYS A 254 -0.33 7.76 -17.58
C CYS A 254 -0.84 8.60 -18.75
N ALA A 255 -2.01 8.27 -19.32
CA ALA A 255 -2.57 8.99 -20.47
C ALA A 255 -2.85 10.46 -20.16
N VAL A 256 -3.30 10.78 -18.95
CA VAL A 256 -3.54 12.16 -18.49
C VAL A 256 -2.22 12.91 -18.28
N ALA A 257 -1.19 12.28 -17.74
CA ALA A 257 0.14 12.89 -17.63
C ALA A 257 0.76 13.18 -19.02
N ILE A 258 0.56 12.28 -19.99
CA ILE A 258 1.02 12.45 -21.39
C ILE A 258 0.25 13.57 -22.12
N ARG A 259 -1.05 13.72 -21.86
CA ARG A 259 -1.90 14.72 -22.53
C ARG A 259 -1.84 16.12 -21.89
N GLY A 260 -1.60 16.19 -20.58
CA GLY A 260 -1.75 17.41 -19.79
C GLY A 260 -0.44 18.05 -19.33
N SER A 261 0.70 17.63 -19.86
CA SER A 261 2.02 18.17 -19.49
C SER A 261 3.01 17.97 -20.63
N ASP A 262 4.01 18.85 -20.76
CA ASP A 262 5.17 18.54 -21.59
C ASP A 262 6.01 17.47 -20.87
N VAL A 263 6.24 16.34 -21.53
CA VAL A 263 6.92 15.19 -20.93
C VAL A 263 8.36 15.17 -21.41
N ASP A 264 9.30 15.37 -20.48
CA ASP A 264 10.70 15.03 -20.72
C ASP A 264 10.83 13.50 -20.87
N TRP A 265 10.74 13.06 -22.11
CA TRP A 265 10.80 11.66 -22.48
C TRP A 265 12.18 11.04 -22.31
N ASP A 266 13.24 11.85 -22.27
CA ASP A 266 14.61 11.36 -22.09
C ASP A 266 14.89 11.09 -20.60
N VAL A 267 14.39 11.94 -19.70
CA VAL A 267 14.27 11.64 -18.26
C VAL A 267 13.42 10.38 -18.03
N PHE A 268 12.27 10.25 -18.70
CA PHE A 268 11.45 9.04 -18.59
C PHE A 268 12.21 7.78 -19.00
N LEU A 269 12.92 7.81 -20.13
CA LEU A 269 13.72 6.68 -20.63
C LEU A 269 14.86 6.30 -19.66
N ASP A 270 15.55 7.28 -19.06
CA ASP A 270 16.57 7.02 -18.04
C ASP A 270 15.97 6.36 -16.79
N VAL A 271 14.88 6.90 -16.24
CA VAL A 271 14.18 6.31 -15.09
C VAL A 271 13.72 4.88 -15.40
N VAL A 272 13.22 4.61 -16.61
CA VAL A 272 12.81 3.28 -17.06
C VAL A 272 14.00 2.31 -17.16
N ALA A 273 15.16 2.79 -17.61
CA ALA A 273 16.39 2.00 -17.68
C ALA A 273 16.90 1.67 -16.27
N ARG A 274 17.17 2.69 -15.46
CA ARG A 274 17.84 2.58 -14.16
C ARG A 274 16.99 1.83 -13.12
N ARG A 275 15.66 1.94 -13.20
CA ARG A 275 14.72 1.21 -12.32
C ARG A 275 14.20 -0.11 -12.90
N GLY A 276 14.71 -0.56 -14.04
CA GLY A 276 14.35 -1.86 -14.64
C GLY A 276 12.87 -1.97 -15.02
N LEU A 277 12.24 -0.87 -15.45
CA LEU A 277 10.81 -0.80 -15.78
C LEU A 277 10.50 -1.19 -17.22
N ALA A 278 11.52 -1.38 -18.08
CA ALA A 278 11.38 -1.50 -19.53
C ALA A 278 10.22 -2.39 -20.00
N VAL A 279 10.07 -3.61 -19.47
CA VAL A 279 8.98 -4.53 -19.86
C VAL A 279 7.60 -4.03 -19.43
N ALA A 280 7.47 -3.42 -18.25
CA ALA A 280 6.21 -2.85 -17.80
C ALA A 280 5.84 -1.61 -18.62
N SER A 281 6.83 -0.76 -18.94
CA SER A 281 6.67 0.38 -19.84
C SER A 281 6.32 -0.06 -21.27
N ALA A 282 6.90 -1.16 -21.76
CA ALA A 282 6.59 -1.72 -23.08
C ALA A 282 5.12 -2.15 -23.16
N VAL A 283 4.62 -2.91 -22.18
CA VAL A 283 3.20 -3.29 -22.10
C VAL A 283 2.29 -2.05 -22.01
N ALA A 284 2.64 -1.09 -21.15
CA ALA A 284 1.82 0.09 -20.91
C ALA A 284 1.75 1.04 -22.12
N LEU A 285 2.90 1.49 -22.64
CA LEU A 285 2.97 2.49 -23.70
C LEU A 285 2.52 1.91 -25.05
N SER A 286 2.76 0.62 -25.31
CA SER A 286 2.23 -0.01 -26.53
C SER A 286 0.72 -0.13 -26.52
N TYR A 287 0.09 -0.44 -25.37
CA TYR A 287 -1.36 -0.41 -25.23
C TYR A 287 -1.91 1.01 -25.43
N LEU A 288 -1.32 2.00 -24.75
CA LEU A 288 -1.78 3.38 -24.81
C LEU A 288 -1.70 3.93 -26.24
N ALA A 289 -0.59 3.69 -26.95
CA ALA A 289 -0.43 4.11 -28.34
C ALA A 289 -1.34 3.33 -29.31
N LEU A 290 -1.28 1.99 -29.30
CA LEU A 290 -1.87 1.16 -30.37
C LEU A 290 -3.35 0.83 -30.17
N GLU A 291 -3.84 0.76 -28.93
CA GLU A 291 -5.22 0.37 -28.62
C GLU A 291 -6.09 1.55 -28.14
N THR A 292 -5.48 2.68 -27.74
CA THR A 292 -6.21 3.87 -27.25
C THR A 292 -5.85 5.19 -27.93
N GLY A 293 -4.88 5.21 -28.86
CA GLY A 293 -4.51 6.41 -29.62
C GLY A 293 -3.89 7.54 -28.78
N VAL A 294 -3.26 7.24 -27.64
CA VAL A 294 -2.50 8.21 -26.85
C VAL A 294 -1.18 8.50 -27.56
N ALA A 295 -0.86 9.78 -27.76
CA ALA A 295 0.33 10.25 -28.47
C ALA A 295 1.63 10.00 -27.68
N VAL A 296 2.08 8.75 -27.65
CA VAL A 296 3.46 8.40 -27.26
C VAL A 296 4.36 8.57 -28.49
N PRO A 297 5.45 9.34 -28.44
CA PRO A 297 6.32 9.51 -29.60
C PRO A 297 6.96 8.18 -30.04
N ASP A 298 6.98 7.90 -31.36
CA ASP A 298 7.59 6.71 -31.95
C ASP A 298 8.97 6.39 -31.37
N ARG A 299 9.82 7.43 -31.22
CA ARG A 299 11.18 7.31 -30.69
C ARG A 299 11.20 6.68 -29.28
N VAL A 300 10.23 7.02 -28.44
CA VAL A 300 10.15 6.55 -27.06
C VAL A 300 9.65 5.11 -27.03
N LEU A 301 8.57 4.83 -27.76
CA LEU A 301 8.01 3.49 -27.82
C LEU A 301 9.03 2.48 -28.38
N ALA A 302 9.72 2.83 -29.47
CA ALA A 302 10.80 2.01 -30.04
C ALA A 302 11.94 1.76 -29.03
N ARG A 303 12.39 2.78 -28.28
CA ARG A 303 13.48 2.64 -27.30
C ARG A 303 13.07 1.80 -26.08
N VAL A 304 11.84 1.96 -25.59
CA VAL A 304 11.29 1.13 -24.51
C VAL A 304 11.18 -0.33 -24.95
N LEU A 305 10.74 -0.60 -26.19
CA LEU A 305 10.66 -1.96 -26.75
C LEU A 305 12.05 -2.60 -26.89
N ASP A 306 13.04 -1.87 -27.42
CA ASP A 306 14.45 -2.30 -27.51
C ASP A 306 15.02 -2.67 -26.13
N MET A 307 14.87 -1.80 -25.13
CA MET A 307 15.30 -2.06 -23.75
C MET A 307 14.60 -3.29 -23.13
N ALA A 308 13.31 -3.48 -23.43
CA ALA A 308 12.53 -4.59 -22.92
C ALA A 308 12.88 -5.92 -23.61
N ASP A 309 13.14 -5.92 -24.92
CA ASP A 309 13.57 -7.11 -25.68
C ASP A 309 15.00 -7.53 -25.28
N ARG A 310 15.91 -6.57 -24.99
CA ARG A 310 17.24 -6.83 -24.38
C ARG A 310 17.19 -7.50 -23.01
N SER A 311 16.05 -7.50 -22.32
CA SER A 311 15.88 -8.22 -21.04
C SER A 311 15.82 -9.75 -21.20
N GLY A 312 15.82 -10.26 -22.44
CA GLY A 312 15.94 -11.69 -22.76
C GLY A 312 14.83 -12.54 -22.13
N LEU A 313 15.15 -13.75 -21.66
CA LEU A 313 14.18 -14.66 -21.04
C LEU A 313 13.55 -14.11 -19.74
N SER A 314 14.16 -13.11 -19.10
CA SER A 314 13.54 -12.47 -17.93
C SER A 314 12.28 -11.67 -18.29
N ARG A 315 12.17 -11.20 -19.54
CA ARG A 315 10.98 -10.57 -20.13
C ARG A 315 9.74 -11.43 -19.96
N TRP A 316 9.85 -12.74 -20.18
CA TRP A 316 8.72 -13.68 -20.11
C TRP A 316 8.08 -13.69 -18.72
N SER A 317 8.90 -13.68 -17.67
CA SER A 317 8.44 -13.60 -16.29
C SER A 317 7.75 -12.27 -15.96
N ALA A 318 8.22 -11.16 -16.54
CA ALA A 318 7.60 -9.85 -16.37
C ALA A 318 6.28 -9.71 -17.15
N VAL A 319 6.22 -10.20 -18.40
CA VAL A 319 4.99 -10.29 -19.22
C VAL A 319 3.93 -11.14 -18.48
N LEU A 320 4.29 -12.32 -17.95
CA LEU A 320 3.43 -13.15 -17.10
C LEU A 320 2.93 -12.43 -15.83
N GLN A 321 3.70 -11.47 -15.30
CA GLN A 321 3.33 -10.70 -14.12
C GLN A 321 2.46 -9.47 -14.43
N ALA A 322 2.52 -8.95 -15.66
CA ALA A 322 1.70 -7.84 -16.13
C ALA A 322 0.26 -8.23 -16.45
N LYS A 323 0.02 -9.44 -17.01
CA LYS A 323 -1.33 -9.87 -17.45
C LYS A 323 -2.38 -9.79 -16.31
N PRO A 324 -3.61 -9.26 -16.56
CA PRO A 324 -4.68 -9.17 -15.57
C PRO A 324 -4.99 -10.48 -14.84
N ARG A 325 -5.36 -10.39 -13.56
CA ARG A 325 -5.69 -11.57 -12.73
C ARG A 325 -6.95 -12.31 -13.13
N THR A 326 -7.85 -11.62 -13.84
CA THR A 326 -9.14 -12.10 -14.36
C THR A 326 -8.97 -13.10 -15.51
N ASP A 327 -7.83 -13.08 -16.19
CA ASP A 327 -7.65 -13.72 -17.50
C ASP A 327 -6.90 -15.06 -17.41
N PHE A 328 -6.84 -15.66 -16.21
CA PHE A 328 -5.97 -16.80 -15.90
C PHE A 328 -6.69 -18.15 -15.74
N GLY A 329 -6.35 -19.09 -16.62
CA GLY A 329 -6.57 -20.53 -16.37
C GLY A 329 -5.61 -21.10 -15.31
N ARG A 330 -5.98 -22.26 -14.74
CA ARG A 330 -5.27 -22.93 -13.62
C ARG A 330 -3.74 -23.05 -13.77
N LEU A 331 -3.25 -23.34 -14.97
CA LEU A 331 -1.81 -23.53 -15.22
C LEU A 331 -1.00 -22.21 -15.12
N VAL A 332 -1.58 -21.09 -15.56
CA VAL A 332 -0.89 -19.78 -15.52
C VAL A 332 -0.81 -19.24 -14.08
N TRP A 333 -1.79 -19.60 -13.24
CA TRP A 333 -1.76 -19.27 -11.81
C TRP A 333 -0.55 -19.88 -11.10
N LEU A 334 -0.23 -21.14 -11.40
CA LEU A 334 0.95 -21.84 -10.84
C LEU A 334 2.27 -21.21 -11.31
N SER A 335 2.39 -20.90 -12.62
CA SER A 335 3.60 -20.28 -13.16
C SER A 335 3.84 -18.87 -12.59
N ARG A 336 2.78 -18.06 -12.39
CA ARG A 336 2.87 -16.78 -11.67
C ARG A 336 3.29 -16.97 -10.22
N GLY A 337 2.84 -18.03 -9.54
CA GLY A 337 3.28 -18.37 -8.18
C GLY A 337 4.80 -18.56 -8.09
N LEU A 338 5.37 -19.31 -9.03
CA LEU A 338 6.82 -19.51 -9.16
C LEU A 338 7.55 -18.19 -9.47
N ALA A 339 7.08 -17.43 -10.47
CA ALA A 339 7.64 -16.14 -10.85
C ALA A 339 7.64 -15.13 -9.68
N LYS A 340 6.55 -15.09 -8.90
CA LYS A 340 6.44 -14.28 -7.69
C LYS A 340 7.43 -14.72 -6.61
N GLN A 341 7.63 -16.02 -6.39
CA GLN A 341 8.66 -16.49 -5.45
C GLN A 341 10.08 -16.13 -5.91
N LEU A 342 10.39 -16.27 -7.20
CA LEU A 342 11.68 -15.87 -7.77
C LEU A 342 11.90 -14.36 -7.64
N ARG A 343 10.88 -13.52 -7.89
CA ARG A 343 10.91 -12.07 -7.62
C ARG A 343 11.18 -11.78 -6.15
N LEU A 344 10.46 -12.43 -5.23
CA LEU A 344 10.64 -12.24 -3.78
C LEU A 344 12.02 -12.69 -3.28
N ARG A 345 12.65 -13.70 -3.89
CA ARG A 345 14.06 -14.07 -3.63
C ARG A 345 15.03 -13.02 -4.18
N ARG A 346 14.74 -12.41 -5.33
CA ARG A 346 15.53 -11.29 -5.92
C ARG A 346 15.35 -9.95 -5.21
N LYS A 347 14.32 -9.76 -4.37
CA LYS A 347 14.21 -8.62 -3.42
C LYS A 347 15.23 -8.69 -2.27
N SER A 348 16.42 -9.24 -2.50
CA SER A 348 17.53 -9.28 -1.54
C SER A 348 18.16 -7.90 -1.31
N GLY A 349 17.92 -6.95 -2.23
CA GLY A 349 18.02 -5.50 -1.98
C GLY A 349 16.95 -5.02 -1.00
N ARG A 350 16.92 -5.60 0.21
CA ARG A 350 16.15 -5.05 1.31
C ARG A 350 16.76 -3.69 1.67
N LEU A 351 15.96 -2.84 2.31
CA LEU A 351 16.49 -1.80 3.20
C LEU A 351 17.56 -2.40 4.13
N ARG A 352 18.47 -1.60 4.71
CA ARG A 352 19.33 -2.08 5.80
C ARG A 352 18.43 -2.45 6.98
N GLN A 353 17.88 -3.66 6.92
CA GLN A 353 17.10 -4.25 7.98
C GLN A 353 18.13 -4.76 8.97
N GLU A 354 18.39 -3.97 10.00
CA GLU A 354 18.69 -4.58 11.29
C GLU A 354 17.64 -5.70 11.48
N PRO A 355 18.08 -6.95 11.68
CA PRO A 355 17.16 -8.06 11.76
C PRO A 355 16.24 -7.78 12.95
N PRO A 356 14.91 -7.73 12.76
CA PRO A 356 14.01 -7.31 13.83
C PRO A 356 14.23 -8.15 15.08
N ALA A 357 14.28 -7.47 16.24
CA ALA A 357 14.39 -8.09 17.55
C ALA A 357 13.51 -9.35 17.60
N LYS A 358 14.17 -10.51 17.80
CA LYS A 358 13.57 -11.81 17.54
C LYS A 358 12.45 -12.07 18.53
N ALA A 359 11.21 -11.93 18.07
CA ALA A 359 10.03 -12.03 18.91
C ALA A 359 10.05 -13.29 19.79
N TRP A 360 9.81 -13.10 21.10
CA TRP A 360 9.82 -14.15 22.09
C TRP A 360 8.66 -15.10 21.81
N ARG A 361 8.97 -16.39 21.66
CA ARG A 361 7.97 -17.40 21.30
C ARG A 361 7.30 -17.94 22.55
N GLY A 362 6.00 -17.71 22.68
CA GLY A 362 5.19 -18.27 23.76
C GLY A 362 5.15 -19.79 23.70
N ARG A 363 5.44 -20.44 24.83
CA ARG A 363 5.35 -21.88 25.01
C ARG A 363 4.19 -22.20 25.97
N PRO A 364 3.45 -23.31 25.80
CA PRO A 364 2.50 -23.76 26.80
C PRO A 364 3.19 -23.97 28.15
N ALA A 365 2.53 -23.56 29.23
CA ALA A 365 2.93 -23.87 30.61
C ALA A 365 1.80 -24.61 31.35
N ARG A 366 2.09 -25.13 32.55
CA ARG A 366 1.06 -25.79 33.38
C ARG A 366 -0.05 -24.81 33.73
N ASN A 367 -1.30 -25.27 33.66
CA ASN A 367 -2.45 -24.49 34.10
C ASN A 367 -2.79 -24.88 35.54
N GLU A 368 -2.31 -24.10 36.49
CA GLU A 368 -2.66 -24.29 37.91
C GLU A 368 -3.99 -23.58 38.21
N PRO A 369 -4.97 -24.25 38.85
CA PRO A 369 -6.23 -23.63 39.24
C PRO A 369 -5.96 -22.45 40.19
N SER A 370 -6.58 -21.31 39.93
CA SER A 370 -6.51 -20.13 40.79
C SER A 370 -7.93 -19.74 41.19
N GLN A 371 -8.18 -19.66 42.50
CA GLN A 371 -9.54 -19.50 43.04
C GLN A 371 -10.06 -18.05 42.96
N THR A 372 -9.16 -17.08 42.85
CA THR A 372 -9.47 -15.65 42.70
C THR A 372 -8.53 -15.02 41.69
N LEU A 373 -8.99 -14.87 40.45
CA LEU A 373 -8.26 -14.14 39.41
C LEU A 373 -8.69 -12.67 39.41
N PRO A 374 -7.76 -11.69 39.42
CA PRO A 374 -8.09 -10.30 39.14
C PRO A 374 -8.68 -10.18 37.72
N PRO A 375 -9.43 -9.11 37.38
CA PRO A 375 -9.99 -8.94 36.05
C PRO A 375 -8.91 -9.03 34.96
N SER A 376 -9.27 -9.58 33.80
CA SER A 376 -8.34 -9.68 32.66
C SER A 376 -8.09 -8.30 32.06
N VAL A 377 -6.83 -7.91 31.90
CA VAL A 377 -6.42 -6.58 31.44
C VAL A 377 -5.80 -6.61 30.04
N PHE A 378 -5.78 -5.47 29.35
CA PHE A 378 -5.05 -5.29 28.09
C PHE A 378 -3.65 -4.71 28.27
N SER A 379 -3.36 -4.12 29.43
CA SER A 379 -2.05 -3.56 29.77
C SER A 379 -1.77 -3.77 31.26
N GLN A 380 -0.53 -4.09 31.63
CA GLN A 380 -0.10 -4.27 33.01
C GLN A 380 1.36 -3.86 33.20
N ALA A 381 1.63 -3.08 34.25
CA ALA A 381 2.99 -2.74 34.66
C ALA A 381 3.72 -3.94 35.30
N ILE A 382 5.00 -4.07 34.99
CA ILE A 382 5.95 -5.04 35.52
C ILE A 382 7.05 -4.24 36.23
N PRO A 383 7.11 -4.23 37.58
CA PRO A 383 8.16 -3.54 38.32
C PRO A 383 9.55 -4.03 37.92
N CYS A 384 10.49 -3.11 37.69
CA CYS A 384 11.88 -3.44 37.41
C CYS A 384 12.68 -3.59 38.71
N PRO A 385 13.66 -4.50 38.78
CA PRO A 385 14.68 -4.45 39.83
C PRO A 385 15.54 -3.19 39.66
N PRO A 386 16.06 -2.59 40.76
CA PRO A 386 16.90 -1.38 40.74
C PRO A 386 18.35 -1.71 40.32
N THR A 387 18.51 -2.43 39.21
CA THR A 387 19.79 -2.96 38.73
C THR A 387 19.94 -2.66 37.25
N ALA A 388 21.02 -1.99 36.86
CA ALA A 388 21.38 -1.79 35.46
C ALA A 388 22.05 -3.04 34.87
N GLY A 389 21.90 -3.25 33.56
CA GLY A 389 22.53 -4.32 32.78
C GLY A 389 21.56 -5.26 32.07
N GLU A 390 22.09 -6.30 31.42
CA GLU A 390 21.28 -7.34 30.78
C GLU A 390 20.73 -8.35 31.81
N MET A 391 19.42 -8.64 31.74
CA MET A 391 18.76 -9.67 32.55
C MET A 391 17.89 -10.59 31.69
N MET A 392 17.63 -11.80 32.18
CA MET A 392 16.60 -12.69 31.64
C MET A 392 15.26 -12.37 32.32
N LEU A 393 14.29 -11.93 31.52
CA LEU A 393 12.89 -11.77 31.93
C LEU A 393 12.08 -13.00 31.50
N ASP A 394 11.37 -13.60 32.45
CA ASP A 394 10.46 -14.73 32.27
C ASP A 394 9.04 -14.31 32.66
N ILE A 395 8.11 -14.35 31.70
CA ILE A 395 6.72 -13.90 31.86
C ILE A 395 5.78 -15.07 31.62
N THR A 396 4.86 -15.31 32.56
CA THR A 396 3.77 -16.27 32.39
C THR A 396 2.43 -15.55 32.46
N VAL A 397 1.59 -15.74 31.44
CA VAL A 397 0.25 -15.13 31.32
C VAL A 397 -0.82 -16.18 31.09
N ARG A 398 -2.02 -15.95 31.65
CA ARG A 398 -3.25 -16.67 31.33
C ARG A 398 -4.08 -15.85 30.33
N ILE A 399 -4.51 -16.46 29.24
CA ILE A 399 -5.29 -15.82 28.18
C ILE A 399 -6.47 -16.73 27.80
N ARG A 400 -7.66 -16.15 27.69
CA ARG A 400 -8.83 -16.83 27.11
C ARG A 400 -8.82 -16.65 25.59
N VAL A 401 -8.76 -17.76 24.86
CA VAL A 401 -8.60 -17.76 23.40
C VAL A 401 -9.93 -18.16 22.73
N PRO A 402 -10.43 -17.38 21.75
CA PRO A 402 -11.65 -17.74 21.01
C PRO A 402 -11.44 -18.98 20.13
N PRO A 403 -12.53 -19.64 19.66
CA PRO A 403 -12.49 -20.90 18.90
C PRO A 403 -12.04 -20.75 17.43
N VAL A 404 -11.02 -19.93 17.19
CA VAL A 404 -10.48 -19.65 15.85
C VAL A 404 -8.96 -19.80 15.83
N ARG A 405 -8.42 -20.20 14.66
CA ARG A 405 -6.96 -20.26 14.45
C ARG A 405 -6.43 -18.84 14.34
N ARG A 406 -5.64 -18.38 15.31
CA ARG A 406 -5.20 -16.98 15.39
C ARG A 406 -3.78 -16.81 15.93
N ARG A 407 -3.24 -15.59 15.74
CA ARG A 407 -2.05 -15.11 16.45
C ARG A 407 -2.46 -14.53 17.80
N ILE A 408 -1.55 -14.67 18.76
CA ILE A 408 -1.55 -13.97 20.03
C ILE A 408 -0.30 -13.10 19.98
N GLU A 409 -0.48 -11.79 20.01
CA GLU A 409 0.58 -10.78 19.95
C GLU A 409 0.53 -9.98 21.24
N MET A 410 1.68 -9.78 21.86
CA MET A 410 1.86 -8.92 23.03
C MET A 410 3.16 -8.15 22.87
N GLU A 411 3.29 -7.00 23.51
CA GLU A 411 4.47 -6.15 23.43
C GLU A 411 4.90 -5.70 24.83
N ILE A 412 6.20 -5.61 25.06
CA ILE A 412 6.79 -5.01 26.25
C ILE A 412 7.40 -3.69 25.80
N ASN A 413 6.93 -2.60 26.40
CA ASN A 413 7.42 -1.24 26.17
C ASN A 413 7.93 -0.67 27.51
N ALA A 414 8.71 0.40 27.46
CA ALA A 414 9.10 1.17 28.63
C ALA A 414 9.15 2.65 28.22
N ASP A 415 8.11 3.38 28.62
CA ASP A 415 7.80 4.72 28.14
C ASP A 415 7.62 4.74 26.61
N ASP A 416 8.43 5.54 25.89
CA ASP A 416 8.45 5.57 24.42
C ASP A 416 9.31 4.46 23.78
N ASP A 417 10.06 3.68 24.56
CA ASP A 417 10.94 2.63 24.05
C ASP A 417 10.23 1.29 23.90
N HIS A 418 10.50 0.57 22.81
CA HIS A 418 10.08 -0.80 22.64
C HIS A 418 11.15 -1.79 23.11
N ILE A 419 10.78 -2.70 24.01
CA ILE A 419 11.69 -3.69 24.61
C ILE A 419 11.60 -5.04 23.90
N ALA A 420 10.40 -5.59 23.73
CA ALA A 420 10.23 -6.91 23.12
C ALA A 420 8.84 -7.17 22.54
N ARG A 421 8.78 -7.90 21.41
CA ARG A 421 7.52 -8.51 20.91
C ARG A 421 7.40 -9.95 21.39
N LEU A 422 6.23 -10.30 21.92
CA LEU A 422 5.85 -11.62 22.39
C LEU A 422 4.81 -12.20 21.41
N ARG A 423 5.03 -13.42 20.93
CA ARG A 423 4.14 -14.07 19.94
C ARG A 423 3.88 -15.54 20.26
N ALA A 424 2.60 -15.93 20.22
CA ALA A 424 2.16 -17.32 20.19
C ALA A 424 1.16 -17.58 19.05
N MET A 425 0.93 -18.85 18.73
CA MET A 425 -0.03 -19.31 17.73
C MET A 425 -1.08 -20.21 18.39
N ALA A 426 -2.35 -19.80 18.34
CA ALA A 426 -3.47 -20.68 18.62
C ALA A 426 -3.80 -21.47 17.35
N ILE A 427 -3.42 -22.76 17.32
CA ILE A 427 -3.66 -23.65 16.17
C ILE A 427 -5.00 -24.37 16.31
N SER A 428 -5.37 -24.78 17.53
CA SER A 428 -6.66 -25.41 17.82
C SER A 428 -7.82 -24.44 17.63
N ARG A 429 -8.92 -24.94 17.06
CA ARG A 429 -10.23 -24.26 17.00
C ARG A 429 -11.12 -24.53 18.22
N SER A 430 -10.66 -25.29 19.21
CA SER A 430 -11.42 -25.54 20.45
C SER A 430 -11.60 -24.30 21.33
N GLY A 431 -10.84 -23.23 21.08
CA GLY A 431 -10.74 -22.09 21.98
C GLY A 431 -10.22 -22.49 23.36
N GLY A 432 -10.72 -21.81 24.40
CA GLY A 432 -10.48 -22.09 25.81
C GLY A 432 -9.30 -21.32 26.40
N GLU A 433 -9.04 -21.54 27.68
CA GLU A 433 -7.95 -20.88 28.40
C GLU A 433 -6.60 -21.52 28.09
N ARG A 434 -5.57 -20.67 28.00
CA ARG A 434 -4.18 -21.04 27.75
C ARG A 434 -3.28 -20.31 28.73
N VAL A 435 -2.33 -21.03 29.31
CA VAL A 435 -1.21 -20.44 30.04
C VAL A 435 0.01 -20.46 29.12
N LEU A 436 0.60 -19.29 28.89
CA LEU A 436 1.71 -19.09 27.98
C LEU A 436 2.90 -18.50 28.73
N ARG A 437 4.06 -19.13 28.59
CA ARG A 437 5.34 -18.66 29.10
C ARG A 437 6.18 -18.07 27.96
N PHE A 438 6.69 -16.87 28.18
CA PHE A 438 7.60 -16.14 27.30
C PHE A 438 8.90 -15.87 28.06
N ARG A 439 10.04 -15.95 27.39
CA ARG A 439 11.34 -15.68 28.01
C ARG A 439 12.30 -15.04 27.01
N GLY A 440 13.03 -14.02 27.44
CA GLY A 440 14.07 -13.39 26.64
C GLY A 440 14.95 -12.44 27.45
N LYS A 441 15.96 -11.88 26.79
CA LYS A 441 16.84 -10.86 27.37
C LYS A 441 16.16 -9.49 27.34
N VAL A 442 16.37 -8.71 28.39
CA VAL A 442 16.04 -7.28 28.48
C VAL A 442 17.25 -6.53 29.01
N THR A 443 17.41 -5.28 28.60
CA THR A 443 18.42 -4.37 29.13
C THR A 443 17.72 -3.37 30.04
N LEU A 444 18.19 -3.26 31.28
CA LEU A 444 17.72 -2.27 32.24
C LEU A 444 18.79 -1.17 32.39
N ASP A 445 18.35 0.08 32.46
CA ASP A 445 19.22 1.25 32.69
C ASP A 445 19.42 1.57 34.18
N GLY A 446 18.65 0.93 35.06
CA GLY A 446 18.63 1.19 36.50
C GLY A 446 17.86 2.47 36.91
N GLN A 447 17.28 3.20 35.94
CA GLN A 447 16.45 4.39 36.16
C GLN A 447 14.97 4.13 35.88
N LYS A 448 14.64 3.20 34.98
CA LYS A 448 13.27 2.81 34.68
C LYS A 448 12.70 1.91 35.77
N HIS A 449 11.58 2.35 36.33
CA HIS A 449 10.94 1.71 37.49
C HIS A 449 9.96 0.59 37.10
N ALA A 450 9.44 0.59 35.86
CA ALA A 450 8.54 -0.43 35.34
C ALA A 450 8.67 -0.61 33.83
N LEU A 451 8.37 -1.83 33.35
CA LEU A 451 8.02 -2.10 31.95
C LEU A 451 6.51 -2.26 31.84
N THR A 452 5.93 -1.98 30.68
CA THR A 452 4.50 -2.19 30.41
C THR A 452 4.32 -3.37 29.46
N LEU A 453 3.60 -4.40 29.90
CA LEU A 453 3.18 -5.53 29.06
C LEU A 453 1.79 -5.24 28.49
N GLU A 454 1.68 -5.16 27.17
CA GLU A 454 0.44 -4.89 26.45
C GLU A 454 0.00 -6.08 25.60
N ALA A 455 -1.31 -6.38 25.59
CA ALA A 455 -1.92 -7.22 24.58
C ALA A 455 -2.21 -6.40 23.32
N ARG A 456 -1.77 -6.91 22.16
CA ARG A 456 -1.89 -6.21 20.88
C ARG A 456 -2.79 -6.99 19.90
N PRO A 457 -3.58 -6.30 19.07
CA PRO A 457 -4.24 -6.95 17.95
C PRO A 457 -3.19 -7.40 16.92
N SER A 458 -3.52 -8.42 16.13
CA SER A 458 -2.62 -8.92 15.06
C SER A 458 -2.78 -8.19 13.73
N ARG A 459 -3.85 -7.40 13.59
CA ARG A 459 -4.13 -6.43 12.53
C ARG A 459 -5.04 -5.35 13.11
N GLN A 460 -4.87 -4.09 12.70
CA GLN A 460 -5.78 -3.02 13.09
C GLN A 460 -6.85 -2.81 12.01
N PHE A 461 -8.07 -2.47 12.42
CA PHE A 461 -9.19 -2.11 11.56
C PHE A 461 -9.78 -0.77 12.01
N ARG A 462 -10.43 -0.04 11.09
CA ARG A 462 -11.11 1.24 11.38
C ARG A 462 -12.24 1.10 12.40
N GLN A 463 -12.94 -0.03 12.31
CA GLN A 463 -14.11 -0.40 13.10
C GLN A 463 -13.99 -1.89 13.44
N TRP A 464 -14.56 -2.30 14.57
CA TRP A 464 -14.41 -3.65 15.15
C TRP A 464 -15.79 -4.31 15.34
N ASP A 465 -16.65 -4.13 14.35
CA ASP A 465 -18.09 -4.39 14.44
C ASP A 465 -18.46 -5.86 14.14
N ASP A 466 -17.52 -6.62 13.57
CA ASP A 466 -17.67 -8.05 13.28
C ASP A 466 -16.98 -8.90 14.36
N GLU A 467 -17.77 -9.69 15.08
CA GLU A 467 -17.30 -10.64 16.10
C GLU A 467 -16.26 -11.63 15.55
N ALA A 468 -16.39 -12.06 14.29
CA ALA A 468 -15.43 -12.99 13.70
C ALA A 468 -14.05 -12.32 13.48
N THR A 469 -14.04 -11.06 13.05
CA THR A 469 -12.84 -10.22 12.93
C THR A 469 -12.23 -9.92 14.29
N VAL A 470 -13.02 -9.57 15.30
CA VAL A 470 -12.55 -9.41 16.70
C VAL A 470 -11.93 -10.71 17.20
N ALA A 471 -12.63 -11.83 17.05
CA ALA A 471 -12.16 -13.15 17.46
C ALA A 471 -10.87 -13.55 16.74
N ALA A 472 -10.71 -13.25 15.45
CA ALA A 472 -9.52 -13.61 14.67
C ALA A 472 -8.32 -12.69 14.92
N TYR A 473 -8.54 -11.37 15.07
CA TYR A 473 -7.48 -10.36 15.01
C TYR A 473 -7.37 -9.44 16.23
N GLY A 474 -8.44 -9.19 16.98
CA GLY A 474 -8.47 -8.24 18.10
C GLY A 474 -7.51 -8.61 19.23
N ALA A 475 -7.11 -7.65 20.07
CA ALA A 475 -6.29 -7.94 21.25
C ALA A 475 -7.01 -8.95 22.16
N LEU A 476 -6.26 -9.80 22.87
CA LEU A 476 -6.83 -10.70 23.88
C LEU A 476 -6.42 -10.21 25.27
N PRO A 477 -7.38 -9.93 26.17
CA PRO A 477 -7.03 -9.57 27.54
C PRO A 477 -6.42 -10.77 28.25
N PHE A 478 -5.56 -10.49 29.24
CA PHE A 478 -4.75 -11.48 29.92
C PHE A 478 -4.73 -11.25 31.43
N HIS A 479 -4.27 -12.26 32.16
CA HIS A 479 -3.85 -12.13 33.56
C HIS A 479 -2.35 -12.44 33.62
N LEU A 480 -1.55 -11.54 34.17
CA LEU A 480 -0.16 -11.84 34.48
C LEU A 480 -0.10 -12.79 35.69
N ILE A 481 0.40 -14.00 35.49
CA ILE A 481 0.64 -14.96 36.58
C ILE A 481 1.98 -14.65 37.26
N SER A 482 3.00 -14.37 36.46
CA SER A 482 4.33 -14.01 36.98
C SER A 482 5.15 -13.22 35.94
N ALA A 483 6.01 -12.35 36.44
CA ALA A 483 7.11 -11.73 35.71
C ALA A 483 8.35 -11.77 36.61
N ILE A 484 9.36 -12.55 36.22
CA ILE A 484 10.55 -12.84 37.04
C ILE A 484 11.79 -12.40 36.27
N PHE A 485 12.56 -11.50 36.89
CA PHE A 485 13.89 -11.13 36.43
C PHE A 485 14.93 -12.07 37.04
N SER A 486 15.94 -12.44 36.26
CA SER A 486 17.04 -13.30 36.70
C SER A 486 18.33 -12.92 35.98
N PRO A 487 19.51 -13.14 36.58
CA PRO A 487 20.78 -12.95 35.89
C PRO A 487 20.86 -13.77 34.60
N LEU A 488 21.64 -13.31 33.63
CA LEU A 488 22.05 -14.16 32.52
C LEU A 488 22.82 -15.37 33.07
N ARG A 489 22.49 -16.57 32.56
CA ARG A 489 23.25 -17.81 32.78
C ARG A 489 23.95 -18.20 31.48
#